data_AF-A0A849U8J3-F1
#
_entry.id   AF-A0A849U8J3-F1
#
_cell.length_a   1.000
_cell.length_b   1.000
_cell.length_c   1.000
_cell.angle_alpha   90.00
_cell.angle_beta   90.00
_cell.angle_gamma   90.00
#
_symmetry.space_group_name_H-M   'P 1'
#
loop_
_entity.id
_entity.type
_entity.pdbx_description
1 polymer ?
#
loop_
_entity_poly.entity_id
_entity_poly.type
_entity_poly.pdbx_seq_one_letter_code
_entity_poly.pdbx_strand_id
1 'polypeptide(L)'
;MLLNPTELEIDPTNPFANDAFDRQPVIDSFVGIITSLKGPFVIAVDSPWGTGKTTFLKMLKASLEIKDHPCLYFNAWETDFAEDPLVAFVGELDTLIKELLPEDSAQETMKSVKKMAGTMAKRVVPAAIRIATMGTIDLAPEVE
;
A
#
# COMPACT_ATOMS: atom_id res chain seq x y z
N MET A 1 8.95 1.71 -30.74
CA MET A 1 8.15 2.76 -30.07
C MET A 1 7.18 2.03 -29.17
N LEU A 2 7.48 1.93 -27.87
CA LEU A 2 6.52 1.42 -26.90
C LEU A 2 5.44 2.49 -26.77
N LEU A 3 4.23 2.19 -27.25
CA LEU A 3 3.07 3.05 -26.99
C LEU A 3 2.80 2.92 -25.50
N ASN A 4 3.10 3.95 -24.72
CA ASN A 4 2.57 4.04 -23.36
C ASN A 4 1.06 4.28 -23.52
N PRO A 5 0.20 3.32 -23.16
CA PRO A 5 -1.23 3.57 -23.19
C PRO A 5 -1.54 4.72 -22.25
N THR A 6 -2.34 5.68 -22.70
CA THR A 6 -2.84 6.76 -21.84
C THR A 6 -3.54 6.13 -20.66
N GLU A 7 -3.10 6.49 -19.45
CA GLU A 7 -3.72 5.96 -18.25
C GLU A 7 -5.13 6.54 -18.12
N LEU A 8 -6.09 5.70 -17.72
CA LEU A 8 -7.47 6.13 -17.53
C LEU A 8 -7.53 7.07 -16.32
N GLU A 9 -7.96 8.31 -16.55
CA GLU A 9 -8.26 9.25 -15.47
C GLU A 9 -9.51 8.80 -14.72
N ILE A 10 -9.37 8.64 -13.40
CA ILE A 10 -10.44 8.23 -12.49
C ILE A 10 -10.82 9.45 -11.67
N ASP A 11 -12.05 9.92 -11.88
CA ASP A 11 -12.63 11.02 -11.10
C ASP A 11 -12.90 10.54 -9.66
N PRO A 12 -12.36 11.22 -8.64
CA PRO A 12 -12.58 10.86 -7.23
C PRO A 12 -14.05 10.87 -6.80
N THR A 13 -14.90 11.63 -7.49
CA THR A 13 -16.34 11.76 -7.19
C THR A 13 -17.21 10.83 -8.04
N ASN A 14 -16.71 10.39 -9.19
CA ASN A 14 -17.38 9.45 -10.08
C ASN A 14 -16.39 8.47 -10.73
N PRO A 15 -15.95 7.43 -10.00
CA PRO A 15 -14.84 6.58 -10.42
C PRO A 15 -15.09 5.79 -11.70
N PHE A 16 -16.37 5.63 -12.08
CA PHE A 16 -16.82 4.80 -13.20
C PHE A 16 -17.17 5.62 -14.45
N ALA A 17 -17.02 6.95 -14.42
CA ALA A 17 -17.41 7.84 -15.52
C ALA A 17 -16.83 7.41 -16.89
N ASN A 18 -15.60 6.90 -16.88
CA ASN A 18 -14.87 6.47 -18.07
C ASN A 18 -14.64 4.94 -18.13
N ASP A 19 -15.39 4.15 -17.36
CA ASP A 19 -15.19 2.70 -17.29
C ASP A 19 -15.88 1.97 -18.45
N ALA A 20 -15.11 1.61 -19.48
CA ALA A 20 -15.62 0.87 -20.63
C ALA A 20 -15.97 -0.60 -20.34
N PHE A 21 -15.57 -1.14 -19.18
CA PHE A 21 -15.74 -2.55 -18.84
C PHE A 21 -16.82 -2.82 -17.79
N ASP A 22 -17.58 -1.79 -17.38
CA ASP A 22 -18.69 -1.90 -16.43
C ASP A 22 -18.32 -2.69 -15.16
N ARG A 23 -17.21 -2.31 -14.53
CA ARG A 23 -16.61 -2.96 -13.35
C ARG A 23 -17.28 -2.54 -12.04
N GLN A 24 -18.19 -1.57 -12.06
CA GLN A 24 -18.89 -1.08 -10.88
C GLN A 24 -19.49 -2.20 -10.03
N PRO A 25 -20.21 -3.21 -10.58
CA PRO A 25 -20.77 -4.29 -9.76
C PRO A 25 -19.71 -5.12 -9.03
N VAL A 26 -18.55 -5.33 -9.66
CA VAL A 26 -17.43 -6.07 -9.07
C VAL A 26 -16.77 -5.25 -7.98
N ILE A 27 -16.55 -3.96 -8.22
CA ILE A 27 -15.98 -3.03 -7.24
C ILE A 27 -16.89 -2.91 -6.03
N ASP A 28 -18.20 -2.75 -6.21
CA ASP A 28 -19.17 -2.69 -5.13
C ASP A 28 -19.17 -3.97 -4.28
N SER A 29 -19.03 -5.13 -4.92
CA SER A 29 -18.87 -6.41 -4.22
C SER A 29 -17.60 -6.45 -3.38
N PHE A 30 -16.47 -5.99 -3.91
CA PHE A 30 -15.20 -5.89 -3.18
C PHE A 30 -15.29 -4.92 -2.00
N VAL A 31 -15.91 -3.76 -2.20
CA VAL A 31 -16.15 -2.79 -1.11
C VAL A 31 -17.00 -3.44 -0.01
N GLY A 32 -18.05 -4.18 -0.37
CA GLY A 32 -18.85 -4.93 0.59
C GLY A 32 -18.03 -5.94 1.40
N ILE A 33 -17.15 -6.69 0.75
CA ILE A 33 -16.24 -7.63 1.43
C ILE A 33 -15.34 -6.88 2.40
N ILE A 34 -14.61 -5.86 1.92
CA ILE A 34 -13.64 -5.09 2.71
C ILE A 34 -14.30 -4.47 3.96
N THR A 35 -15.49 -3.89 3.80
CA THR A 35 -16.22 -3.23 4.89
C THR A 35 -16.92 -4.19 5.85
N SER A 36 -17.19 -5.43 5.43
CA SER A 36 -17.79 -6.47 6.30
C SER A 36 -16.79 -7.21 7.18
N LEU A 37 -15.52 -7.27 6.77
CA LEU A 37 -14.48 -7.98 7.49
C LEU A 37 -14.09 -7.25 8.78
N LYS A 38 -13.92 -8.01 9.86
CA LYS A 38 -13.49 -7.48 11.17
C LYS A 38 -12.02 -7.81 11.41
N GLY A 39 -11.26 -6.80 11.84
CA GLY A 39 -9.83 -6.94 12.16
C GLY A 39 -8.91 -6.74 10.95
N PRO A 40 -7.59 -6.79 11.15
CA PRO A 40 -6.61 -6.60 10.09
C PRO A 40 -6.57 -7.81 9.15
N PHE A 41 -6.54 -7.57 7.85
CA PHE A 41 -6.46 -8.62 6.83
C PHE A 41 -5.61 -8.16 5.63
N VAL A 42 -5.23 -9.12 4.79
CA VAL A 42 -4.48 -8.90 3.55
C VAL A 42 -5.25 -9.56 2.41
N ILE A 43 -5.46 -8.84 1.31
CA ILE A 43 -6.06 -9.35 0.08
C ILE A 43 -5.03 -9.27 -1.04
N ALA A 44 -4.83 -10.38 -1.75
CA ALA A 44 -4.04 -10.42 -2.96
C ALA A 44 -4.97 -10.44 -4.17
N VAL A 45 -4.78 -9.52 -5.12
CA VAL A 45 -5.51 -9.46 -6.39
C VAL A 45 -4.58 -9.89 -7.51
N ASP A 46 -4.84 -11.04 -8.12
CA ASP A 46 -4.04 -11.60 -9.21
C ASP A 46 -4.78 -11.59 -10.54
N SER A 47 -4.06 -11.31 -11.63
CA SER A 47 -4.52 -11.52 -13.01
C SER A 47 -3.37 -11.29 -14.02
N PRO A 48 -3.52 -11.72 -15.29
CA PRO A 48 -2.53 -11.49 -16.35
C PRO A 48 -2.19 -10.02 -16.61
N TRP A 49 -1.01 -9.73 -17.14
CA TRP A 49 -0.63 -8.35 -17.51
C TRP A 49 -1.61 -7.75 -18.53
N GLY A 50 -1.92 -6.46 -18.41
CA GLY A 50 -2.80 -5.75 -19.34
C GLY A 50 -4.31 -5.90 -19.09
N THR A 51 -4.75 -6.58 -18.03
CA THR A 51 -6.18 -6.74 -17.69
C THR A 51 -6.82 -5.52 -17.00
N GLY A 52 -6.04 -4.48 -16.70
CA GLY A 52 -6.53 -3.27 -16.03
C GLY A 52 -6.54 -3.36 -14.50
N LYS A 53 -5.67 -4.17 -13.88
CA LYS A 53 -5.51 -4.23 -12.40
C LYS A 53 -5.30 -2.87 -11.76
N THR A 54 -4.42 -2.06 -12.32
CA THR A 54 -4.13 -0.71 -11.81
C THR A 54 -5.40 0.15 -11.83
N THR A 55 -6.12 0.15 -12.95
CA THR A 55 -7.41 0.84 -13.08
C THR A 55 -8.42 0.34 -12.06
N PHE A 56 -8.52 -0.98 -11.88
CA PHE A 56 -9.40 -1.59 -10.88
C PHE A 56 -9.07 -1.14 -9.46
N LEU A 57 -7.80 -1.15 -9.06
CA LEU A 57 -7.37 -0.73 -7.73
C LEU A 57 -7.60 0.77 -7.50
N LYS A 58 -7.39 1.61 -8.52
CA LYS A 58 -7.68 3.04 -8.45
C LYS A 58 -9.18 3.34 -8.33
N MET A 59 -10.04 2.61 -9.06
CA MET A 59 -11.50 2.70 -8.92
C MET A 59 -11.97 2.22 -7.55
N LEU A 60 -11.38 1.13 -7.05
CA LEU A 60 -11.65 0.60 -5.71
C LEU A 60 -11.29 1.60 -4.62
N LYS A 61 -10.10 2.22 -4.70
CA LYS A 61 -9.67 3.29 -3.80
C LYS A 61 -10.68 4.43 -3.77
N ALA A 62 -11.02 5.00 -4.93
CA ALA A 62 -11.95 6.12 -4.99
C ALA A 62 -13.34 5.74 -4.44
N SER A 63 -13.80 4.50 -4.69
CA SER A 63 -15.08 3.99 -4.16
C SER A 63 -15.07 3.80 -2.63
N LEU A 64 -13.92 3.48 -2.03
CA LEU A 64 -13.74 3.42 -0.58
C LEU A 64 -13.70 4.82 0.03
N GLU A 65 -12.97 5.75 -0.60
CA GLU A 65 -12.86 7.14 -0.14
C GLU A 65 -14.20 7.88 -0.16
N ILE A 66 -15.04 7.66 -1.18
CA ILE A 66 -16.42 8.18 -1.23
C ILE A 66 -17.27 7.70 -0.03
N LYS A 67 -16.93 6.53 0.54
CA LYS A 67 -17.62 5.95 1.70
C LYS A 67 -16.90 6.25 3.02
N ASP A 68 -16.09 7.31 3.06
CA ASP A 68 -15.33 7.76 4.23
C ASP A 68 -14.34 6.70 4.77
N HIS A 69 -13.81 5.83 3.91
CA HIS A 69 -12.73 4.91 4.24
C HIS A 69 -11.39 5.45 3.72
N PRO A 70 -10.49 5.94 4.60
CA PRO A 70 -9.19 6.43 4.17
C PRO A 70 -8.35 5.32 3.53
N CYS A 71 -7.75 5.63 2.38
CA CYS A 71 -7.00 4.66 1.60
C CYS A 71 -5.65 5.22 1.16
N LEU A 72 -4.58 4.47 1.40
CA LEU A 72 -3.26 4.75 0.84
C LEU A 72 -3.05 3.93 -0.42
N TYR A 73 -2.68 4.57 -1.53
CA TYR A 73 -2.20 3.88 -2.73
C TYR A 73 -0.68 4.00 -2.82
N PHE A 74 0.01 2.88 -2.99
CA PHE A 74 1.46 2.83 -3.08
C PHE A 74 1.86 1.98 -4.29
N ASN A 75 2.58 2.59 -5.24
CA ASN A 75 3.10 1.90 -6.42
C ASN A 75 4.60 1.60 -6.28
N ALA A 76 4.92 0.34 -6.02
CA ALA A 76 6.31 -0.09 -5.85
C ALA A 76 7.20 0.14 -7.08
N TRP A 77 6.63 0.20 -8.30
CA TRP A 77 7.40 0.47 -9.52
C TRP A 77 7.76 1.95 -9.67
N GLU A 78 6.87 2.85 -9.24
CA GLU A 78 7.16 4.29 -9.26
C GLU A 78 8.18 4.66 -8.18
N THR A 79 8.25 3.88 -7.11
CA THR A 79 9.12 4.09 -5.95
C THR A 79 10.35 3.17 -5.96
N ASP A 80 10.65 2.51 -7.08
CA ASP A 80 11.75 1.54 -7.18
C ASP A 80 13.15 2.18 -7.08
N PHE A 81 13.22 3.50 -7.27
CA PHE A 81 14.42 4.31 -7.09
C PHE A 81 14.77 4.53 -5.61
N ALA A 82 13.84 4.31 -4.68
CA ALA A 82 14.09 4.51 -3.26
C ALA A 82 15.04 3.43 -2.74
N GLU A 83 16.14 3.84 -2.12
CA GLU A 83 17.13 2.91 -1.53
C GLU A 83 16.50 1.99 -0.48
N ASP A 84 15.49 2.49 0.24
CA ASP A 84 14.71 1.71 1.20
C ASP A 84 13.20 1.85 0.91
N PRO A 85 12.55 0.82 0.34
CA PRO A 85 11.11 0.81 0.07
C PRO A 85 10.26 1.00 1.34
N LEU A 86 10.74 0.57 2.51
CA LEU A 86 10.02 0.73 3.76
C LEU A 86 10.00 2.21 4.20
N VAL A 87 11.12 2.93 3.97
CA VAL A 87 11.18 4.38 4.26
C VAL A 87 10.21 5.14 3.36
N ALA A 88 10.18 4.82 2.07
CA ALA A 88 9.26 5.46 1.15
C ALA A 88 7.79 5.19 1.51
N PHE A 89 7.46 3.94 1.83
CA PHE A 89 6.13 3.57 2.29
C PHE A 89 5.73 4.28 3.60
N VAL A 90 6.63 4.36 4.59
CA VAL A 90 6.38 5.08 5.85
C VAL A 90 6.20 6.58 5.61
N GLY A 91 6.89 7.16 4.64
CA GLY A 91 6.71 8.55 4.24
C GLY A 91 5.32 8.83 3.68
N GLU A 92 4.85 7.98 2.76
CA GLU A 92 3.48 8.08 2.21
C GLU A 92 2.42 7.88 3.30
N LEU A 93 2.66 6.98 4.24
CA LEU A 93 1.79 6.78 5.40
C LEU A 93 1.76 7.99 6.35
N ASP A 94 2.87 8.72 6.49
CA ASP A 94 2.94 9.96 7.30
C ASP A 94 2.06 11.06 6.72
N THR A 95 2.05 11.23 5.40
CA THR A 95 1.15 12.16 4.70
C THR A 95 -0.30 11.85 5.03
N LEU A 96 -0.72 10.59 4.87
CA LEU A 96 -2.10 10.17 5.17
C LEU A 96 -2.48 10.37 6.64
N ILE A 97 -1.59 10.01 7.57
CA ILE A 97 -1.86 10.16 9.02
C ILE A 97 -2.07 11.62 9.40
N LYS A 98 -1.28 12.54 8.84
CA LYS A 98 -1.39 13.99 9.09
C LYS A 98 -2.67 14.59 8.52
N GLU A 99 -3.19 14.04 7.43
CA GLU A 99 -4.48 14.47 6.85
C GLU A 99 -5.66 14.00 7.70
N LEU A 100 -5.56 12.83 8.34
CA LEU A 100 -6.67 12.21 9.08
C LEU A 100 -6.74 12.60 10.56
N LEU A 101 -5.62 12.94 11.18
CA LEU A 101 -5.52 13.15 12.63
C LEU A 101 -5.08 14.58 12.99
N PRO A 102 -5.51 15.12 14.14
CA PRO A 102 -4.93 16.32 14.71
C PRO A 102 -3.42 16.18 14.92
N GLU A 103 -2.68 17.28 14.85
CA GLU A 103 -1.22 17.29 14.84
C GLU A 103 -0.58 16.49 15.99
N ASP A 104 -1.07 16.67 17.22
CA ASP A 104 -0.57 15.95 18.40
C ASP A 104 -0.75 14.42 18.28
N SER A 105 -1.92 13.98 17.80
CA SER A 105 -2.24 12.56 17.61
C SER A 105 -1.51 11.95 16.42
N ALA A 106 -1.31 12.73 15.35
CA ALA A 106 -0.52 12.33 14.19
C ALA A 106 0.94 12.07 14.58
N GLN A 107 1.54 12.95 15.40
CA GLN A 107 2.91 12.78 15.87
C GLN A 107 3.08 11.53 16.75
N GLU A 108 2.15 11.27 17.67
CA GLU A 108 2.19 10.08 18.52
C GLU A 108 2.05 8.77 17.72
N THR A 109 1.11 8.75 16.78
CA THR A 109 0.89 7.62 15.87
C THR A 109 2.13 7.38 15.01
N MET A 110 2.70 8.44 14.44
CA MET A 110 3.90 8.36 13.61
C MET A 110 5.13 7.88 14.40
N LYS A 111 5.26 8.29 15.66
CA LYS A 111 6.31 7.77 16.54
C LYS A 111 6.18 6.26 16.75
N SER A 112 4.96 5.77 16.90
CA SER A 112 4.66 4.33 17.04
C SER A 112 4.97 3.56 15.75
N VAL A 113 4.58 4.12 14.59
CA VAL A 113 4.89 3.56 13.26
C VAL A 113 6.40 3.47 13.05
N LYS A 114 7.14 4.55 13.29
CA LYS A 114 8.62 4.57 13.17
C LYS A 114 9.29 3.55 14.10
N LYS A 115 8.81 3.41 15.33
CA LYS A 115 9.30 2.40 16.28
C LYS A 115 9.05 0.98 15.79
N MET A 116 7.86 0.70 15.26
CA MET A 116 7.54 -0.60 14.68
C MET A 116 8.42 -0.90 13.46
N ALA A 117 8.54 0.05 12.53
CA ALA A 117 9.37 -0.09 11.33
C ALA A 117 10.83 -0.38 11.70
N GLY A 118 11.41 0.38 12.65
CA GLY A 118 12.78 0.13 13.13
C GLY A 118 12.95 -1.23 13.81
N THR A 119 11.96 -1.69 14.57
CA THR A 119 11.98 -3.01 15.22
C THR A 119 11.93 -4.14 14.19
N MET A 120 11.12 -4.00 13.15
CA MET A 120 11.04 -4.96 12.05
C MET A 120 12.33 -4.99 11.24
N ALA A 121 12.90 -3.83 10.91
CA ALA A 121 14.18 -3.74 10.20
C ALA A 121 15.30 -4.48 10.96
N LYS A 122 15.42 -4.25 12.28
CA LYS A 122 16.40 -4.95 13.13
C LYS A 122 16.24 -6.48 13.14
N ARG A 123 15.05 -7.01 12.89
CA ARG A 123 14.79 -8.47 12.85
C ARG A 123 15.00 -9.06 11.46
N VAL A 124 14.61 -8.34 10.42
CA VAL A 124 14.69 -8.82 9.04
C VAL A 124 16.13 -8.78 8.52
N VAL A 125 16.91 -7.73 8.85
CA VAL A 125 18.29 -7.58 8.37
C VAL A 125 19.19 -8.75 8.76
N PRO A 126 19.28 -9.19 10.04
CA PRO A 126 20.11 -10.35 10.39
C PRO A 126 19.63 -11.66 9.77
N ALA A 127 18.32 -11.84 9.64
CA ALA A 127 17.75 -13.02 9.00
C ALA A 127 18.10 -13.09 7.51
N ALA A 128 18.00 -11.97 6.80
CA ALA A 128 18.39 -11.85 5.39
C ALA A 128 19.89 -12.10 5.19
N ILE A 129 20.76 -11.55 6.07
CA ILE A 129 22.21 -11.79 6.02
C ILE A 129 22.51 -13.28 6.26
N ARG A 130 21.87 -13.92 7.24
CA ARG A 130 22.03 -15.37 7.47
C ARG A 130 21.61 -16.21 6.26
N ILE A 131 20.52 -15.86 5.60
CA ILE A 131 20.07 -16.54 4.37
C ILE A 131 21.08 -16.33 3.24
N ALA A 132 21.50 -15.08 2.99
CA ALA A 132 22.44 -14.73 1.92
C ALA A 132 23.83 -15.35 2.12
N THR A 133 24.26 -15.50 3.37
CA THR A 133 25.55 -16.11 3.73
C THR A 133 25.46 -17.63 3.90
N MET A 134 24.31 -18.25 3.60
CA MET A 134 24.05 -19.68 3.82
C MET A 134 24.39 -20.13 5.26
N GLY A 135 24.22 -19.25 6.24
CA GLY A 135 24.55 -19.51 7.64
C GLY A 135 26.04 -19.54 7.98
N THR A 136 26.93 -19.11 7.08
CA THR A 136 28.38 -19.07 7.34
C THR A 136 28.81 -17.91 8.22
N ILE A 137 28.01 -16.83 8.28
CA ILE A 137 28.25 -15.68 9.15
C ILE A 137 27.19 -15.69 10.25
N ASP A 138 27.60 -15.98 11.49
CA ASP A 138 26.72 -15.91 12.65
C ASP A 138 26.83 -14.53 13.30
N LEU A 139 26.00 -13.60 12.85
CA LEU A 139 25.77 -12.34 13.55
C LEU A 139 24.84 -12.65 14.74
N ALA A 140 25.44 -12.75 15.94
CA ALA A 140 24.67 -12.79 17.17
C ALA A 140 23.79 -11.54 17.24
N PRO A 141 22.47 -11.67 17.50
CA PRO A 141 21.63 -10.50 17.60
C PRO A 141 21.94 -9.82 18.94
N GLU A 142 22.71 -8.73 18.92
CA GLU A 142 22.75 -7.78 20.04
C GLU A 142 21.39 -7.07 20.08
N VAL A 143 20.43 -7.70 20.76
CA VAL A 143 19.14 -7.10 21.11
C VAL A 143 19.28 -6.53 22.51
N GLU A 144 19.53 -5.23 22.59
CA GLU A 144 19.01 -4.35 23.66
C GLU A 144 17.90 -3.45 23.08
#